data_AF-U6KJ46-F1
#
_entry.id   AF-U6KJ46-F1
#
_cell.length_a   1.000
_cell.length_b   1.000
_cell.length_c   1.000
_cell.angle_alpha   90.00
_cell.angle_beta   90.00
_cell.angle_gamma   90.00
#
_symmetry.space_group_name_H-M   'P 1'
#
loop_
_entity.id
_entity.type
_entity.pdbx_description
1 polymer ?
#
loop_
_entity_poly.entity_id
_entity_poly.type
_entity_poly.pdbx_seq_one_letter_code
_entity_poly.pdbx_strand_id
1 'polypeptide(L)'
;MKRSGTRWPLLGLLGGPLGGPHVQQSLEGAGERVYALSPAVKEAMEKAGVVHSACFEKERKEENEFLICIGRANCAHAKTRNSAQLVPAPEALESPEGKRKAMEVTHAVLTHVAREMQTSDLKVLMGKVSALGLACDGFQLSPPPKPS
;
A
#
# COMPACT_ATOMS: atom_id res chain seq x y z
N MET A 1 -29.31 6.67 -40.00
CA MET A 1 -28.89 8.08 -39.84
C MET A 1 -27.95 8.20 -38.64
N LYS A 2 -26.82 8.92 -38.78
CA LYS A 2 -25.84 9.44 -37.77
C LYS A 2 -25.21 8.40 -36.80
N ARG A 3 -23.95 7.91 -36.86
CA ARG A 3 -22.55 8.40 -37.07
C ARG A 3 -21.92 9.27 -35.96
N SER A 4 -20.67 8.88 -35.65
CA SER A 4 -19.55 9.52 -34.91
C SER A 4 -19.54 9.31 -33.40
N GLY A 5 -18.47 8.83 -32.74
CA GLY A 5 -17.01 8.70 -33.01
C GLY A 5 -16.33 8.85 -31.61
N THR A 6 -15.26 8.18 -31.17
CA THR A 6 -13.86 8.11 -31.67
C THR A 6 -13.13 7.15 -30.68
N ARG A 7 -12.74 5.92 -31.01
CA ARG A 7 -11.40 5.42 -31.45
C ARG A 7 -10.18 6.05 -30.74
N TRP A 8 -9.42 5.24 -29.98
CA TRP A 8 -7.96 5.35 -29.74
C TRP A 8 -7.32 3.95 -29.74
N PRO A 9 -6.03 3.83 -30.11
CA PRO A 9 -5.58 2.87 -31.11
C PRO A 9 -5.10 1.53 -30.56
N LEU A 10 -5.49 0.47 -31.28
CA LEU A 10 -4.75 -0.79 -31.41
C LEU A 10 -3.48 -0.52 -32.25
N LEU A 11 -2.31 -0.80 -31.69
CA LEU A 11 -1.07 -1.01 -32.44
C LEU A 11 -0.60 -2.44 -32.13
N GLY A 12 -0.88 -3.33 -33.06
CA GLY A 12 -0.19 -4.62 -33.17
C GLY A 12 0.92 -4.54 -34.21
N LEU A 13 2.02 -5.23 -33.94
CA LEU A 13 3.08 -5.70 -34.85
C LEU A 13 3.61 -6.99 -34.19
N LEU A 14 3.17 -8.19 -34.61
CA LEU A 14 3.77 -9.07 -35.63
C LEU A 14 5.12 -9.72 -35.22
N GLY A 15 5.11 -11.05 -35.01
CA GLY A 15 6.21 -11.95 -35.45
C GLY A 15 6.78 -12.97 -34.45
N GLY A 16 6.42 -14.26 -34.60
CA GLY A 16 7.34 -15.40 -34.42
C GLY A 16 7.21 -16.29 -33.15
N PRO A 17 7.11 -17.65 -33.29
CA PRO A 17 7.02 -18.61 -32.17
C PRO A 17 8.40 -19.18 -31.77
N LEU A 18 8.45 -19.82 -30.58
CA LEU A 18 9.49 -20.72 -30.01
C LEU A 18 10.18 -20.17 -28.74
N GLY A 19 9.98 -20.87 -27.62
CA GLY A 19 10.99 -20.91 -26.54
C GLY A 19 10.45 -20.85 -25.13
N GLY A 20 10.21 -22.01 -24.52
CA GLY A 20 10.37 -22.22 -23.07
C GLY A 20 9.07 -22.44 -22.27
N PRO A 21 9.03 -23.43 -21.36
CA PRO A 21 7.92 -23.57 -20.41
C PRO A 21 8.02 -22.42 -19.41
N HIS A 22 7.27 -21.35 -19.66
CA HIS A 22 7.08 -20.33 -18.64
C HIS A 22 6.24 -20.96 -17.54
N VAL A 23 6.93 -21.21 -16.43
CA VAL A 23 6.40 -21.58 -15.12
C VAL A 23 5.34 -20.54 -14.75
N GLN A 24 4.11 -20.80 -15.17
CA GLN A 24 2.91 -20.17 -14.64
C GLN A 24 2.63 -20.83 -13.29
N GLN A 25 3.56 -20.64 -12.35
CA GLN A 25 3.35 -21.05 -10.97
C GLN A 25 2.30 -20.10 -10.42
N SER A 26 1.12 -20.66 -10.22
CA SER A 26 -0.02 -20.03 -9.60
C SER A 26 0.44 -19.19 -8.40
N LEU A 27 0.30 -17.87 -8.55
CA LEU A 27 0.51 -16.86 -7.52
C LEU A 27 -0.75 -16.71 -6.64
N GLU A 28 -1.64 -17.70 -6.67
CA GLU A 28 -2.86 -17.68 -5.87
C GLU A 28 -2.60 -18.31 -4.50
N GLY A 29 -2.33 -17.46 -3.51
CA GLY A 29 -2.72 -17.77 -2.12
C GLY A 29 -1.61 -17.69 -1.08
N ALA A 30 -0.36 -18.06 -1.39
CA ALA A 30 0.72 -18.09 -0.39
C ALA A 30 1.86 -17.09 -0.66
N GLY A 31 2.12 -16.72 -1.92
CA GLY A 31 3.18 -15.79 -2.28
C GLY A 31 2.84 -14.31 -2.03
N GLU A 32 1.56 -13.95 -2.09
CA GLU A 32 1.10 -12.56 -1.88
C GLU A 32 1.37 -12.11 -0.44
N ARG A 33 0.91 -12.83 0.58
CA ARG A 33 1.00 -12.39 1.99
C ARG A 33 2.42 -12.36 2.57
N VAL A 34 3.39 -12.98 1.92
CA VAL A 34 4.77 -13.13 2.44
C VAL A 34 5.60 -11.87 2.26
N TYR A 35 5.26 -11.00 1.30
CA TYR A 35 6.06 -9.81 1.02
C TYR A 35 6.20 -8.90 2.25
N ALA A 36 5.09 -8.54 2.90
CA ALA A 36 5.07 -7.54 3.98
C ALA A 36 5.78 -7.95 5.28
N LEU A 37 6.03 -9.25 5.49
CA LEU A 37 6.65 -9.79 6.71
C LEU A 37 8.14 -10.09 6.56
N SER A 38 8.67 -9.99 5.32
CA SER A 38 10.04 -10.39 5.07
C SER A 38 11.04 -9.33 5.57
N PRO A 39 12.15 -9.72 6.20
CA PRO A 39 13.26 -8.81 6.51
C PRO A 39 13.75 -8.03 5.28
N ALA A 40 13.68 -8.65 4.10
CA ALA A 40 14.02 -8.03 2.83
C ALA A 40 13.14 -6.82 2.48
N VAL A 41 11.83 -6.90 2.74
CA VAL A 41 10.92 -5.76 2.53
C VAL A 41 11.22 -4.64 3.52
N LYS A 42 11.49 -4.96 4.79
CA LYS A 42 11.87 -3.96 5.79
C LYS A 42 13.16 -3.23 5.40
N GLU A 43 14.18 -3.97 4.97
CA GLU A 43 15.44 -3.40 4.49
C GLU A 43 15.24 -2.55 3.22
N ALA A 44 14.42 -3.01 2.28
CA ALA A 44 14.13 -2.28 1.05
C ALA A 44 13.35 -0.98 1.32
N MET A 45 12.41 -1.01 2.27
CA MET A 45 11.70 0.19 2.75
C MET A 45 12.68 1.20 3.35
N GLU A 46 13.56 0.76 4.25
CA GLU A 46 14.58 1.61 4.88
C GLU A 46 15.49 2.26 3.83
N LYS A 47 16.01 1.48 2.88
CA LYS A 47 16.84 1.98 1.76
C LYS A 47 16.11 2.98 0.87
N ALA A 48 14.81 2.82 0.70
CA ALA A 48 13.97 3.72 -0.11
C ALA A 48 13.44 4.93 0.69
N GLY A 49 13.74 5.02 2.00
CA GLY A 49 13.21 6.03 2.90
C GLY A 49 11.70 5.93 3.12
N VAL A 50 11.12 4.75 2.90
CA VAL A 50 9.69 4.48 3.08
C VAL A 50 9.47 4.00 4.52
N VAL A 51 8.52 4.62 5.21
CA VAL A 51 8.20 4.32 6.62
C VAL A 51 6.70 4.15 6.80
N HIS A 52 6.32 3.50 7.89
CA HIS A 52 4.96 3.57 8.40
C HIS A 52 4.78 4.85 9.22
N SER A 53 3.62 5.47 9.08
CA SER A 53 3.17 6.54 9.97
C SER A 53 1.72 6.28 10.37
N ALA A 54 1.36 6.72 11.57
CA ALA A 54 0.00 6.61 12.07
C ALA A 54 -0.54 7.98 12.44
N CYS A 55 -1.81 8.22 12.09
CA CYS A 55 -2.51 9.47 12.37
C CYS A 55 -3.97 9.20 12.70
N PHE A 56 -4.63 10.15 13.33
CA PHE A 56 -6.09 10.21 13.38
C PHE A 56 -6.58 11.55 12.83
N GLU A 57 -7.83 11.58 12.39
CA GLU A 57 -8.49 12.81 11.99
C GLU A 57 -8.98 13.55 13.24
N LYS A 58 -8.49 14.78 13.46
CA LYS A 58 -8.78 15.58 14.66
C LYS A 58 -10.26 15.80 14.93
N GLU A 59 -11.08 15.86 13.87
CA GLU A 59 -12.51 16.13 13.95
C GLU A 59 -13.37 14.86 14.15
N ARG A 60 -12.75 13.68 14.22
CA ARG A 60 -13.51 12.45 14.47
C ARG A 60 -13.95 12.35 15.92
N LYS A 61 -15.18 11.87 16.07
CA LYS A 61 -15.86 11.70 17.37
C LYS A 61 -15.43 10.43 18.10
N GLU A 62 -14.78 9.50 17.39
CA GLU A 62 -14.30 8.24 17.95
C GLU A 62 -12.80 8.33 18.20
N GLU A 63 -12.42 8.32 19.48
CA GLU A 63 -11.02 8.44 19.94
C GLU A 63 -10.12 7.27 19.51
N ASN A 64 -10.69 6.25 18.85
CA ASN A 64 -10.01 5.01 18.51
C ASN A 64 -9.89 4.74 16.99
N GLU A 65 -10.29 5.69 16.14
CA GLU A 65 -10.16 5.55 14.68
C GLU A 65 -8.84 6.13 14.18
N PHE A 66 -7.96 5.24 13.74
CA PHE A 66 -6.63 5.57 13.26
C PHE A 66 -6.45 5.21 11.79
N LEU A 67 -5.54 5.92 11.14
CA LEU A 67 -5.03 5.65 9.80
C LEU A 67 -3.60 5.16 9.94
N ILE A 68 -3.28 4.02 9.34
CA ILE A 68 -1.90 3.60 9.11
C ILE A 68 -1.55 3.88 7.66
N CYS A 69 -0.45 4.60 7.47
CA CYS A 69 0.05 4.98 6.16
C CYS A 69 1.44 4.43 5.90
N ILE A 70 1.74 4.16 4.63
CA ILE A 70 3.08 3.83 4.12
C ILE A 70 3.49 4.87 3.08
N GLY A 71 4.72 5.39 3.19
CA GLY A 71 5.23 6.41 2.28
C GLY A 71 6.51 7.05 2.79
N ARG A 72 6.98 8.10 2.11
CA ARG A 72 8.14 8.89 2.55
C ARG A 72 7.80 10.02 3.50
N ALA A 73 6.55 10.47 3.47
CA ALA A 73 6.07 11.57 4.30
C ALA A 73 5.38 11.04 5.56
N ASN A 74 5.40 11.83 6.63
CA ASN A 74 4.52 11.58 7.76
C ASN A 74 3.08 11.94 7.38
N CYS A 75 2.11 11.09 7.72
CA CYS A 75 0.69 11.33 7.46
C CYS A 75 0.19 12.68 8.01
N ALA A 76 0.80 13.24 9.06
CA ALA A 76 0.44 14.55 9.60
C ALA A 76 0.74 15.73 8.64
N HIS A 77 1.60 15.51 7.64
CA HIS A 77 1.90 16.48 6.58
C HIS A 77 1.14 16.18 5.28
N ALA A 78 0.34 15.12 5.24
CA ALA A 78 -0.45 14.77 4.08
C ALA A 78 -1.62 15.74 3.93
N LYS A 79 -1.82 16.27 2.72
CA LYS A 79 -3.05 16.99 2.38
C LYS A 79 -4.14 15.96 2.14
N THR A 80 -5.06 15.82 3.09
CA THR A 80 -6.26 15.00 2.90
C THR A 80 -7.22 15.68 1.92
N ARG A 81 -8.01 14.88 1.20
CA ARG A 81 -8.99 15.36 0.20
C ARG A 81 -10.04 16.30 0.79
N ASN A 82 -10.30 16.17 2.10
CA ASN A 82 -11.33 16.92 2.83
C ASN A 82 -10.75 18.04 3.70
N SER A 83 -9.46 18.35 3.58
CA SER A 83 -8.77 19.32 4.46
C SER A 83 -8.82 18.96 5.96
N ALA A 84 -9.18 17.72 6.30
CA ALA A 84 -9.17 17.23 7.67
C ALA A 84 -7.74 17.26 8.20
N GLN A 85 -7.57 17.89 9.37
CA GLN A 85 -6.28 17.95 10.06
C GLN A 85 -5.96 16.56 10.62
N LEU A 86 -4.87 15.97 10.13
CA LEU A 86 -4.33 14.72 10.66
C LEU A 86 -3.37 15.03 11.81
N VAL A 87 -3.58 14.34 12.93
CA VAL A 87 -2.71 14.42 14.11
C VAL A 87 -1.88 13.15 14.16
N PRO A 88 -0.55 13.22 14.31
CA PRO A 88 0.29 12.03 14.46
C PRO A 88 -0.10 11.24 15.72
N ALA A 89 -0.14 9.91 15.59
CA ALA A 89 -0.39 8.96 16.68
C ALA A 89 0.58 7.78 16.60
N PRO A 90 1.89 7.99 16.85
CA PRO A 90 2.90 6.94 16.79
C PRO A 90 2.58 5.74 17.72
N GLU A 91 1.90 5.97 18.85
CA GLU A 91 1.45 4.96 19.79
C GLU A 91 0.56 3.89 19.14
N ALA A 92 -0.19 4.25 18.09
CA ALA A 92 -1.00 3.30 17.36
C ALA A 92 -0.14 2.24 16.66
N LEU A 93 1.10 2.57 16.23
CA LEU A 93 2.04 1.59 15.65
C LEU A 93 2.72 0.71 16.69
N GLU A 94 2.63 1.04 17.97
CA GLU A 94 3.20 0.25 19.05
C GLU A 94 2.28 -0.90 19.46
N SER A 95 0.96 -0.74 19.25
CA SER A 95 -0.04 -1.75 19.57
C SER A 95 0.04 -2.98 18.65
N PRO A 96 -0.38 -4.17 19.12
CA PRO A 96 -0.47 -5.37 18.29
C PRO A 96 -1.36 -5.16 17.05
N GLU A 97 -2.48 -4.45 17.21
CA GLU A 97 -3.43 -4.15 16.14
C GLU A 97 -2.82 -3.24 15.09
N GLY A 98 -2.11 -2.18 15.49
CA GLY A 98 -1.49 -1.27 14.52
C GLY A 98 -0.28 -1.89 13.83
N LYS A 99 0.49 -2.74 14.51
CA LYS A 99 1.53 -3.56 13.85
C LYS A 99 0.92 -4.47 12.79
N ARG A 100 -0.18 -5.16 13.12
CA ARG A 100 -0.93 -5.99 12.16
C ARG A 100 -1.40 -5.16 10.98
N LYS A 101 -2.00 -4.00 11.24
CA LYS A 101 -2.50 -3.11 10.20
C LYS A 101 -1.37 -2.57 9.30
N ALA A 102 -0.21 -2.22 9.86
CA ALA A 102 0.94 -1.79 9.08
C ALA A 102 1.42 -2.88 8.09
N MET A 103 1.40 -4.14 8.52
CA MET A 103 1.72 -5.28 7.65
C MET A 103 0.67 -5.47 6.56
N GLU A 104 -0.62 -5.35 6.88
CA GLU A 104 -1.72 -5.39 5.91
C GLU A 104 -1.62 -4.27 4.86
N VAL A 105 -1.34 -3.03 5.29
CA VAL A 105 -1.15 -1.87 4.40
C VAL A 105 0.04 -2.08 3.48
N THR A 106 1.18 -2.52 4.03
CA THR A 106 2.39 -2.82 3.24
C THR A 106 2.09 -3.87 2.17
N HIS A 107 1.40 -4.93 2.57
CA HIS A 107 1.03 -6.01 1.67
C HIS A 107 0.11 -5.50 0.55
N ALA A 108 -0.96 -4.79 0.89
CA ALA A 108 -1.90 -4.26 -0.08
C ALA A 108 -1.22 -3.33 -1.10
N VAL A 109 -0.34 -2.45 -0.63
CA VAL A 109 0.40 -1.51 -1.47
C VAL A 109 1.39 -2.22 -2.38
N LEU A 110 2.20 -3.15 -1.85
CA LEU A 110 3.16 -3.88 -2.67
C LEU A 110 2.47 -4.77 -3.70
N THR A 111 1.40 -5.46 -3.33
CA THR A 111 0.62 -6.27 -4.27
C THR A 111 -0.01 -5.42 -5.36
N HIS A 112 -0.55 -4.25 -5.01
CA HIS A 112 -1.09 -3.32 -6.00
C HIS A 112 -0.02 -2.85 -6.99
N VAL A 113 1.13 -2.41 -6.48
CA VAL A 113 2.25 -1.94 -7.30
C VAL A 113 2.83 -3.07 -8.15
N ALA A 114 2.95 -4.28 -7.61
CA ALA A 114 3.44 -5.45 -8.34
C ALA A 114 2.54 -5.80 -9.52
N ARG A 115 1.22 -5.72 -9.34
CA ARG A 115 0.25 -5.92 -10.42
C ARG A 115 0.30 -4.80 -11.46
N GLU A 116 0.42 -3.54 -11.04
CA GLU A 116 0.53 -2.39 -11.94
C GLU A 116 1.81 -2.46 -12.79
N MET A 117 2.93 -2.79 -12.17
CA MET A 117 4.25 -2.81 -12.80
C MET A 117 4.61 -4.15 -13.45
N GLN A 118 3.78 -5.19 -13.25
CA GLN A 118 4.04 -6.58 -13.66
C GLN A 118 5.43 -7.06 -13.24
N THR A 119 5.81 -6.80 -11.98
CA THR A 119 7.14 -7.14 -11.45
C THR A 119 7.07 -7.63 -10.01
N SER A 120 8.02 -8.49 -9.65
CA SER A 120 8.29 -8.91 -8.27
C SER A 120 9.61 -8.36 -7.73
N ASP A 121 10.29 -7.49 -8.48
CA ASP A 121 11.56 -6.89 -8.08
C ASP A 121 11.33 -5.85 -6.97
N LEU A 122 11.78 -6.16 -5.76
CA LEU A 122 11.61 -5.30 -4.58
C LEU A 122 12.17 -3.88 -4.77
N LYS A 123 13.28 -3.71 -5.50
CA LYS A 123 13.86 -2.39 -5.75
C LYS A 123 12.94 -1.56 -6.63
N VAL A 124 12.35 -2.16 -7.66
CA VAL A 124 11.38 -1.50 -8.54
C VAL A 124 10.10 -1.18 -7.78
N LEU A 125 9.58 -2.14 -7.00
CA LEU A 125 8.38 -1.94 -6.19
C LEU A 125 8.56 -0.81 -5.18
N MET A 126 9.64 -0.82 -4.39
CA MET A 126 9.91 0.23 -3.41
C MET A 126 10.18 1.59 -4.06
N GLY A 127 10.81 1.62 -5.24
CA GLY A 127 10.96 2.84 -6.03
C GLY A 127 9.63 3.47 -6.40
N LYS A 128 8.64 2.66 -6.79
CA LYS A 128 7.28 3.15 -7.07
C LYS A 128 6.55 3.57 -5.80
N VAL A 129 6.61 2.78 -4.72
CA VAL A 129 5.99 3.13 -3.42
C VAL A 129 6.53 4.45 -2.89
N SER A 130 7.84 4.66 -2.99
CA SER A 130 8.54 5.89 -2.65
C SER A 130 8.02 7.12 -3.41
N ALA A 131 7.55 6.92 -4.65
CA ALA A 131 7.01 7.96 -5.52
C ALA A 131 5.49 8.19 -5.39
N LEU A 132 4.73 7.28 -4.79
CA LEU A 132 3.27 7.41 -4.60
C LEU A 132 2.88 8.52 -3.61
N GLY A 133 3.83 9.01 -2.81
CA GLY A 133 3.58 9.95 -1.72
C GLY A 133 3.21 9.19 -0.44
N LEU A 134 1.92 8.94 -0.24
CA LEU A 134 1.36 8.26 0.93
C LEU A 134 0.15 7.40 0.55
N ALA A 135 0.15 6.13 0.97
CA ALA A 135 -0.99 5.25 0.89
C ALA A 135 -1.44 4.89 2.32
N CYS A 136 -2.74 5.05 2.62
CA CYS A 136 -3.27 4.93 3.98
C CYS A 136 -4.48 4.00 4.01
N ASP A 137 -4.68 3.31 5.14
CA ASP A 137 -5.88 2.55 5.43
C ASP A 137 -6.29 2.69 6.90
N GLY A 138 -7.60 2.65 7.15
CA GLY A 138 -8.19 2.90 8.45
C GLY A 138 -8.34 1.64 9.30
N PHE A 139 -8.23 1.78 10.62
CA PHE A 139 -8.56 0.74 11.59
C PHE A 139 -9.05 1.33 12.91
N GLN A 140 -9.70 0.49 13.71
CA GLN A 140 -10.14 0.83 15.06
C GLN A 140 -9.29 0.06 16.08
N LEU A 141 -8.77 0.76 17.09
CA LEU A 141 -8.29 0.09 18.29
C LEU A 141 -9.50 -0.38 19.10
N SER A 142 -9.51 -1.64 19.50
CA SER A 142 -10.49 -2.12 20.48
C SER A 142 -10.36 -1.26 21.74
N PRO A 143 -11.45 -0.75 22.32
CA PRO A 143 -11.37 0.00 23.55
C PRO A 143 -10.70 -0.85 24.63
N PRO A 144 -9.91 -0.26 25.53
CA PRO A 144 -9.38 -0.99 26.67
C PRO A 144 -10.55 -1.62 27.45
N PRO A 145 -10.39 -2.84 28.00
CA PRO A 145 -11.44 -3.46 28.78
C PRO A 145 -11.83 -2.50 29.91
N LYS A 146 -13.14 -2.23 30.04
CA LYS A 146 -13.66 -1.40 31.14
C LYS A 146 -13.19 -2.00 32.47
N PRO A 147 -12.56 -1.22 33.37
CA PRO A 147 -12.34 -1.69 34.73
C PRO A 147 -13.72 -1.97 35.35
N SER A 148 -13.89 -3.20 35.88
CA SER A 148 -15.08 -3.63 36.62
C SER A 148 -15.06 -3.07 38.04
#